data_AF-A0A383C6Z5-F1
#
_entry.id   AF-A0A383C6Z5-F1
#
_cell.length_a   1.000
_cell.length_b   1.000
_cell.length_c   1.000
_cell.angle_alpha   90.00
_cell.angle_beta   90.00
_cell.angle_gamma   90.00
#
_symmetry.space_group_name_H-M   'P 1'
#
loop_
_entity.id
_entity.type
_entity.pdbx_description
1 polymer ?
#
loop_
_entity_poly.entity_id
_entity_poly.type
_entity_poly.pdbx_seq_one_letter_code
_entity_poly.pdbx_strand_id
1 'polypeptide(L)'
;MTPDSEDEEKWWEPSDAELEAMIEDRLEDGPLPPEAPETTSRKLKINSNIPPISRGKALTISSGGLVLGFLSPWSWLGSGFQALRWSFQDVLWILTDGPSLYSEWEMTPLDYIQWLMGPLLPLVFVTTFVLTWYTFQFSNHSQQEHEEFSRKASIFHLSFFGVWYLLSIITAFINWGYFEIWLPSSYDFGLWIAAVSGIGLHPTAYGLKERFSNTL
;
A
#
# COMPACT_ATOMS: atom_id res chain seq x y z
N MET A 1 35.80 -17.95 -25.25
CA MET A 1 35.69 -17.83 -23.78
C MET A 1 34.59 -16.82 -23.51
N THR A 2 33.51 -17.29 -22.88
CA THR A 2 32.45 -16.52 -22.19
C THR A 2 33.01 -15.83 -20.92
N PRO A 3 32.25 -15.01 -20.15
CA PRO A 3 30.89 -14.45 -20.34
C PRO A 3 30.75 -12.94 -20.02
N ASP A 4 29.51 -12.46 -20.17
CA ASP A 4 28.91 -11.23 -19.62
C ASP A 4 29.23 -10.93 -18.15
N SER A 5 29.24 -9.64 -17.80
CA SER A 5 28.94 -9.15 -16.45
C SER A 5 28.21 -7.79 -16.54
N GLU A 6 26.88 -7.87 -16.67
CA GLU A 6 25.97 -6.80 -16.25
C GLU A 6 25.93 -6.79 -14.72
N ASP A 7 26.87 -6.10 -14.09
CA ASP A 7 26.84 -5.83 -12.65
C ASP A 7 26.24 -4.42 -12.44
N GLU A 8 24.91 -4.32 -12.49
CA GLU A 8 24.22 -3.18 -11.88
C GLU A 8 24.38 -3.28 -10.36
N GLU A 9 25.28 -2.44 -9.84
CA GLU A 9 25.58 -2.30 -8.42
C GLU A 9 24.31 -1.88 -7.65
N LYS A 10 23.63 -2.87 -7.05
CA LYS A 10 22.49 -2.64 -6.15
C LYS A 10 22.98 -1.93 -4.89
N TRP A 11 22.97 -0.59 -4.91
CA TRP A 11 23.36 0.30 -3.81
C TRP A 11 22.61 0.09 -2.48
N TRP A 12 21.68 -0.87 -2.40
CA TRP A 12 20.90 -1.22 -1.22
C TRP A 12 21.21 -2.61 -0.64
N GLU A 13 22.06 -3.41 -1.28
CA GLU A 13 22.51 -4.70 -0.72
C GLU A 13 23.86 -4.48 -0.02
N PRO A 14 23.96 -4.74 1.30
CA PRO A 14 25.24 -4.67 2.00
C PRO A 14 26.23 -5.63 1.37
N SER A 15 27.49 -5.21 1.23
CA SER A 15 28.56 -6.08 0.73
C SER A 15 28.80 -7.26 1.68
N ASP A 16 29.35 -8.37 1.17
CA ASP A 16 29.71 -9.53 2.01
C ASP A 16 30.63 -9.15 3.18
N ALA A 17 31.47 -8.13 2.99
CA ALA A 17 32.35 -7.58 4.03
C ALA A 17 31.59 -6.78 5.11
N GLU A 18 30.51 -6.07 4.75
CA GLU A 18 29.62 -5.42 5.72
C GLU A 18 28.79 -6.45 6.49
N LEU A 19 28.40 -7.54 5.82
CA LEU A 19 27.68 -8.64 6.46
C LEU A 19 28.55 -9.38 7.49
N GLU A 20 29.81 -9.64 7.17
CA GLU A 20 30.78 -10.23 8.12
C GLU A 20 31.04 -9.30 9.31
N ALA A 21 31.21 -7.99 9.08
CA ALA A 21 31.37 -7.01 10.17
C ALA A 21 30.15 -6.95 11.11
N MET A 22 28.93 -7.09 10.57
CA MET A 22 27.69 -7.16 11.35
C MET A 22 27.54 -8.47 12.15
N ILE A 23 28.21 -9.55 11.72
CA ILE A 23 28.23 -10.84 12.43
C ILE A 23 29.29 -10.79 13.55
N GLU A 24 30.46 -10.22 13.29
CA GLU A 24 31.55 -10.09 14.26
C GLU A 24 31.14 -9.19 15.46
N ASP A 25 30.47 -8.06 15.20
CA ASP A 25 29.97 -7.13 16.24
C ASP A 25 28.91 -7.79 17.14
N ARG A 26 28.27 -8.87 16.67
CA ARG A 26 27.24 -9.60 17.40
C ARG A 26 27.78 -10.78 18.22
N LEU A 27 29.06 -11.11 18.09
CA LEU A 27 29.70 -12.26 18.74
C LEU A 27 30.50 -11.92 20.01
N GLU A 28 30.69 -10.64 20.36
CA GLU A 28 31.46 -10.25 21.55
C GLU A 28 30.68 -10.16 22.88
N ASP A 29 29.34 -10.28 22.89
CA ASP A 29 28.55 -10.18 24.13
C ASP A 29 27.82 -11.49 24.52
N GLY A 30 28.49 -12.32 25.33
CA GLY A 30 27.86 -13.33 26.20
C GLY A 30 28.07 -14.80 25.82
N PRO A 31 28.03 -15.73 26.80
CA PRO A 31 28.46 -17.12 26.61
C PRO A 31 27.45 -17.94 25.79
N LEU A 32 28.00 -18.75 24.87
CA LEU A 32 27.28 -19.68 23.99
C LEU A 32 26.35 -20.63 24.78
N PRO A 33 25.07 -20.80 24.39
CA PRO A 33 24.25 -21.90 24.85
C PRO A 33 24.69 -23.23 24.19
N PRO A 34 24.56 -24.37 24.88
CA PRO A 34 25.06 -25.65 24.41
C PRO A 34 24.23 -26.19 23.23
N GLU A 35 24.90 -26.96 22.36
CA GLU A 35 24.34 -27.72 21.25
C GLU A 35 22.96 -28.31 21.56
N ALA A 36 21.96 -27.90 20.77
CA ALA A 36 20.64 -28.53 20.72
C ALA A 36 20.41 -29.10 19.32
N PRO A 37 19.83 -30.31 19.21
CA PRO A 37 19.93 -31.16 18.05
C PRO A 37 19.05 -30.68 16.89
N GLU A 38 19.52 -30.96 15.67
CA GLU A 38 18.77 -30.91 14.43
C GLU A 38 17.35 -31.48 14.63
N THR A 39 16.36 -30.61 14.68
CA THR A 39 14.94 -31.01 14.65
C THR A 39 14.30 -30.46 13.40
N THR A 40 14.44 -31.25 12.35
CA THR A 40 13.43 -31.55 11.33
C THR A 40 12.22 -30.64 11.35
N SER A 41 12.16 -29.74 10.37
CA SER A 41 10.99 -29.08 9.79
C SER A 41 9.68 -29.86 9.98
N ARG A 42 9.01 -29.66 11.12
CA ARG A 42 7.63 -30.11 11.30
C ARG A 42 6.72 -28.98 10.87
N LYS A 43 6.46 -28.93 9.56
CA LYS A 43 5.44 -28.10 8.92
C LYS A 43 4.08 -28.41 9.58
N LEU A 44 3.71 -27.64 10.59
CA LEU A 44 2.41 -27.70 11.25
C LEU A 44 1.37 -27.18 10.24
N LYS A 45 0.70 -28.12 9.58
CA LYS A 45 -0.39 -27.86 8.64
C LYS A 45 -1.63 -27.45 9.43
N ILE A 46 -1.71 -26.18 9.80
CA ILE A 46 -2.94 -25.59 10.37
C ILE A 46 -3.96 -25.50 9.24
N ASN A 47 -4.95 -26.40 9.25
CA ASN A 47 -6.03 -26.44 8.28
C ASN A 47 -7.03 -25.31 8.58
N SER A 48 -6.84 -24.14 7.97
CA SER A 48 -7.90 -23.14 7.94
C SER A 48 -9.01 -23.65 7.01
N ASN A 49 -10.18 -23.99 7.56
CA ASN A 49 -11.37 -24.43 6.80
C ASN A 49 -11.97 -23.35 5.86
N ILE A 50 -11.28 -22.23 5.65
CA ILE A 50 -11.67 -21.22 4.67
C ILE A 50 -10.80 -21.49 3.43
N PRO A 51 -11.38 -21.98 2.33
CA PRO A 51 -10.61 -22.23 1.12
C PRO A 51 -9.97 -20.90 0.68
N PRO A 52 -8.67 -20.90 0.31
CA PRO A 52 -8.04 -19.71 -0.22
C PRO A 52 -8.86 -19.22 -1.41
N ILE A 53 -9.23 -17.94 -1.39
CA ILE A 53 -9.94 -17.32 -2.52
C ILE A 53 -9.03 -17.48 -3.74
N SER A 54 -9.50 -18.18 -4.77
CA SER A 54 -8.75 -18.31 -6.02
C SER A 54 -8.42 -16.93 -6.56
N ARG A 55 -7.21 -16.71 -7.07
CA ARG A 55 -6.74 -15.38 -7.50
C ARG A 55 -7.69 -14.68 -8.47
N GLY A 56 -8.30 -15.41 -9.42
CA GLY A 56 -9.31 -14.86 -10.32
C GLY A 56 -10.56 -14.32 -9.60
N LYS A 57 -10.98 -14.96 -8.50
CA LYS A 57 -12.07 -14.45 -7.64
C LYS A 57 -11.62 -13.21 -6.86
N ALA A 58 -10.39 -13.18 -6.35
CA ALA A 58 -9.85 -12.00 -5.66
C ALA A 58 -9.78 -10.79 -6.59
N LEU A 59 -9.28 -10.99 -7.81
CA LEU A 59 -9.26 -9.96 -8.85
C LEU A 59 -10.67 -9.52 -9.25
N THR A 60 -11.62 -10.45 -9.37
CA THR A 60 -13.03 -10.12 -9.67
C THR A 60 -13.66 -9.27 -8.57
N ILE A 61 -13.42 -9.63 -7.31
CA ILE A 61 -13.92 -8.87 -6.14
C ILE A 61 -13.26 -7.49 -6.09
N SER A 62 -11.94 -7.41 -6.28
CA SER A 62 -11.21 -6.15 -6.34
C SER A 62 -11.74 -5.26 -7.48
N SER A 63 -11.94 -5.83 -8.68
CA SER A 63 -12.47 -5.11 -9.84
C SER A 63 -13.88 -4.57 -9.57
N GLY A 64 -14.77 -5.43 -9.04
CA GLY A 64 -16.12 -5.05 -8.68
C GLY A 64 -16.15 -3.97 -7.60
N GLY A 65 -15.32 -4.14 -6.56
CA GLY A 65 -15.14 -3.15 -5.51
C GLY A 65 -14.67 -1.81 -6.05
N LEU A 66 -13.63 -1.79 -6.89
CA LEU A 66 -13.09 -0.57 -7.46
C LEU A 66 -14.13 0.15 -8.33
N VAL A 67 -14.82 -0.58 -9.23
CA VAL A 67 -15.87 -0.01 -10.07
C VAL A 67 -17.02 0.55 -9.22
N LEU A 68 -17.49 -0.19 -8.22
CA LEU A 68 -18.53 0.29 -7.31
C LEU A 68 -18.07 1.51 -6.53
N GLY A 69 -16.84 1.53 -6.04
CA GLY A 69 -16.25 2.68 -5.36
C GLY A 69 -16.19 3.92 -6.25
N PHE A 70 -15.84 3.75 -7.53
CA PHE A 70 -15.76 4.86 -8.48
C PHE A 70 -17.11 5.37 -8.99
N LEU A 71 -18.13 4.50 -9.05
CA LEU A 71 -19.52 4.90 -9.35
C LEU A 71 -20.21 5.58 -8.16
N SER A 72 -19.74 5.28 -6.95
CA SER A 72 -20.34 5.77 -5.72
C SER A 72 -19.92 7.22 -5.40
N PRO A 73 -20.66 7.90 -4.50
CA PRO A 73 -20.34 9.24 -4.02
C PRO A 73 -18.93 9.42 -3.45
N TRP A 74 -18.27 10.49 -3.92
CA TRP A 74 -17.02 11.03 -3.37
C TRP A 74 -17.29 12.50 -3.02
N SER A 75 -17.11 12.87 -1.76
CA SER A 75 -17.60 14.13 -1.17
C SER A 75 -17.31 15.39 -1.99
N TRP A 76 -16.15 15.46 -2.64
CA TRP A 76 -15.66 16.64 -3.34
C TRP A 76 -16.08 16.76 -4.82
N LEU A 77 -16.27 15.65 -5.54
CA LEU A 77 -16.49 15.67 -7.00
C LEU A 77 -17.64 14.75 -7.45
N GLY A 78 -18.55 14.39 -6.54
CA GLY A 78 -19.76 13.64 -6.86
C GLY A 78 -19.53 12.14 -7.07
N SER A 79 -18.51 11.72 -7.82
CA SER A 79 -18.13 10.30 -7.97
C SER A 79 -16.62 10.12 -8.21
N GLY A 80 -16.10 8.91 -8.02
CA GLY A 80 -14.69 8.59 -8.26
C GLY A 80 -14.28 8.71 -9.73
N PHE A 81 -15.17 8.42 -10.69
CA PHE A 81 -14.88 8.67 -12.12
C PHE A 81 -14.79 10.16 -12.45
N GLN A 82 -15.64 10.97 -11.85
CA GLN A 82 -15.55 12.42 -12.00
C GLN A 82 -14.28 12.96 -11.33
N ALA A 83 -13.92 12.44 -10.14
CA ALA A 83 -12.66 12.76 -9.50
C ALA A 83 -11.45 12.39 -10.38
N LEU A 84 -11.45 11.19 -10.97
CA LEU A 84 -10.41 10.73 -11.90
C LEU A 84 -10.28 11.63 -13.13
N ARG A 85 -11.41 12.04 -13.71
CA ARG A 85 -11.45 12.90 -14.90
C ARG A 85 -10.72 14.23 -14.66
N TRP A 86 -10.90 14.82 -13.48
CA TRP A 86 -10.34 16.12 -13.13
C TRP A 86 -8.98 16.03 -12.43
N SER A 87 -8.54 14.83 -12.01
CA SER A 87 -7.31 14.66 -11.21
C SER A 87 -6.08 15.37 -11.77
N PHE A 88 -5.79 15.23 -13.07
CA PHE A 88 -4.62 15.87 -13.67
C PHE A 88 -4.75 17.39 -13.70
N GLN A 89 -5.95 17.91 -13.95
CA GLN A 89 -6.19 19.35 -13.94
C GLN A 89 -6.10 19.91 -12.52
N ASP A 90 -6.67 19.21 -11.54
CA ASP A 90 -6.64 19.61 -10.14
C ASP A 90 -5.21 19.57 -9.59
N VAL A 91 -4.43 18.52 -9.88
CA VAL A 91 -3.02 18.44 -9.51
C VAL A 91 -2.22 19.57 -10.15
N LEU A 92 -2.40 19.81 -11.44
CA LEU A 92 -1.70 20.88 -12.14
C LEU A 92 -2.02 22.24 -11.51
N TRP A 93 -3.30 22.53 -11.30
CA TRP A 93 -3.77 23.78 -10.72
C TRP A 93 -3.26 23.96 -9.28
N ILE A 94 -3.29 22.90 -8.45
CA ILE A 94 -2.71 22.94 -7.11
C ILE A 94 -1.21 23.25 -7.18
N LEU A 95 -0.46 22.68 -8.12
CA LEU A 95 0.98 22.91 -8.23
C LEU A 95 1.35 24.27 -8.82
N THR A 96 0.52 24.85 -9.70
CA THR A 96 0.81 26.13 -10.36
C THR A 96 0.25 27.32 -9.59
N ASP A 97 -1.03 27.25 -9.21
CA ASP A 97 -1.77 28.35 -8.62
C ASP A 97 -1.90 28.18 -7.10
N GLY A 98 -1.94 26.93 -6.61
CA GLY A 98 -2.03 26.60 -5.19
C GLY A 98 -0.93 27.19 -4.29
N PRO A 99 0.35 27.34 -4.72
CA PRO A 99 1.37 27.94 -3.86
C PRO A 99 1.07 29.42 -3.54
N SER A 100 0.36 30.13 -4.42
CA SER A 100 -0.04 31.52 -4.15
C SER A 100 -1.10 31.61 -3.06
N LEU A 101 -1.94 30.57 -2.95
CA LEU A 101 -2.99 30.46 -1.94
C LEU A 101 -2.45 30.07 -0.56
N TYR A 102 -1.20 29.58 -0.50
CA TYR A 102 -0.57 29.14 0.75
C TYR A 102 -0.57 30.24 1.82
N SER A 103 -0.19 31.46 1.44
CA SER A 103 -0.22 32.61 2.35
C SER A 103 -1.60 33.23 2.50
N GLU A 104 -2.43 33.18 1.46
CA GLU A 104 -3.76 33.81 1.47
C GLU A 104 -4.75 33.05 2.34
N TRP A 105 -4.64 31.72 2.39
CA TRP A 105 -5.53 30.84 3.15
C TRP A 105 -4.91 30.37 4.47
N GLU A 106 -3.77 30.96 4.86
CA GLU A 106 -3.02 30.59 6.06
C GLU A 106 -2.77 29.08 6.16
N MET A 107 -2.58 28.42 5.01
CA MET A 107 -2.42 26.97 4.94
C MET A 107 -1.09 26.54 5.55
N THR A 108 -1.12 25.49 6.35
CA THR A 108 0.11 24.84 6.82
C THR A 108 0.71 23.97 5.70
N PRO A 109 2.00 23.58 5.77
CA PRO A 109 2.59 22.67 4.79
C PRO A 109 1.84 21.34 4.73
N LEU A 110 1.34 20.87 5.88
CA LEU A 110 0.59 19.62 5.98
C LEU A 110 -0.76 19.73 5.26
N ASP A 111 -1.45 20.87 5.37
CA ASP A 111 -2.71 21.11 4.66
C ASP A 111 -2.51 21.08 3.16
N TYR A 112 -1.43 21.72 2.69
CA TYR A 112 -1.11 21.73 1.26
C TYR A 112 -0.80 20.32 0.73
N ILE A 113 -0.05 19.51 1.48
CA ILE A 113 0.24 18.11 1.12
C ILE A 113 -1.04 17.28 1.12
N GLN A 114 -1.87 17.39 2.17
CA GLN A 114 -3.15 16.69 2.28
C GLN A 114 -4.05 17.02 1.09
N TRP A 115 -4.12 18.30 0.74
CA TRP A 115 -4.93 18.80 -0.36
C TRP A 115 -4.45 18.28 -1.71
N LEU A 116 -3.13 18.29 -1.96
CA LEU A 116 -2.52 17.72 -3.17
C LEU A 116 -2.74 16.20 -3.28
N MET A 117 -2.68 15.48 -2.16
CA MET A 117 -2.90 14.03 -2.15
C MET A 117 -4.33 13.65 -2.54
N GLY A 118 -5.34 14.50 -2.27
CA GLY A 118 -6.75 14.22 -2.59
C GLY A 118 -6.99 13.88 -4.06
N PRO A 119 -6.66 14.77 -5.01
CA PRO A 119 -6.75 14.51 -6.44
C PRO A 119 -5.86 13.37 -6.95
N LEU A 120 -4.82 12.99 -6.20
CA LEU A 120 -3.95 11.86 -6.54
C LEU A 120 -4.56 10.50 -6.16
N LEU A 121 -5.47 10.43 -5.18
CA LEU A 121 -6.12 9.18 -4.76
C LEU A 121 -6.73 8.37 -5.91
N PRO A 122 -7.61 8.92 -6.77
CA PRO A 122 -8.19 8.15 -7.86
C PRO A 122 -7.14 7.65 -8.85
N LEU A 123 -6.06 8.42 -9.09
CA LEU A 123 -4.94 7.99 -9.93
C LEU A 123 -4.18 6.83 -9.29
N VAL A 124 -3.86 6.91 -7.99
CA VAL A 124 -3.20 5.83 -7.25
C VAL A 124 -4.06 4.58 -7.26
N PHE A 125 -5.37 4.70 -7.04
CA PHE A 125 -6.28 3.55 -7.02
C PHE A 125 -6.35 2.85 -8.37
N VAL A 126 -6.47 3.61 -9.46
CA VAL A 126 -6.52 3.05 -10.82
C VAL A 126 -5.16 2.47 -11.22
N THR A 127 -4.06 3.18 -10.97
CA THR A 127 -2.73 2.73 -11.40
C THR A 127 -2.29 1.45 -10.70
N THR A 128 -2.44 1.38 -9.37
CA THR A 128 -2.14 0.16 -8.60
C THR A 128 -3.01 -1.01 -9.04
N PHE A 129 -4.30 -0.78 -9.31
CA PHE A 129 -5.19 -1.81 -9.84
C PHE A 129 -4.76 -2.28 -11.24
N VAL A 130 -4.55 -1.35 -12.18
CA VAL A 130 -4.18 -1.66 -13.57
C VAL A 130 -2.85 -2.40 -13.62
N LEU A 131 -1.86 -1.98 -12.84
CA LEU A 131 -0.56 -2.64 -12.78
C LEU A 131 -0.68 -4.07 -12.23
N THR A 132 -1.48 -4.28 -11.18
CA THR A 132 -1.71 -5.63 -10.66
C THR A 132 -2.49 -6.47 -11.66
N TRP A 133 -3.52 -5.93 -12.29
CA TRP A 133 -4.32 -6.62 -13.30
C TRP A 133 -3.48 -7.01 -14.51
N TYR A 134 -2.66 -6.08 -15.04
CA TYR A 134 -1.77 -6.33 -16.16
C TYR A 134 -0.74 -7.40 -15.83
N THR A 135 -0.08 -7.26 -14.67
CA THR A 135 0.88 -8.25 -14.20
C THR A 135 0.21 -9.61 -14.10
N PHE A 136 -0.98 -9.71 -13.51
CA PHE A 136 -1.73 -10.95 -13.39
C PHE A 136 -2.14 -11.58 -14.73
N GLN A 137 -2.54 -10.77 -15.70
CA GLN A 137 -3.16 -11.24 -16.94
C GLN A 137 -2.14 -11.55 -18.05
N PHE A 138 -1.06 -10.77 -18.13
CA PHE A 138 -0.17 -10.78 -19.29
C PHE A 138 1.30 -11.03 -18.97
N SER A 139 1.70 -10.97 -17.71
CA SER A 139 3.11 -11.18 -17.38
C SER A 139 3.43 -12.67 -17.23
N ASN A 140 4.59 -13.07 -17.75
CA ASN A 140 5.16 -14.41 -17.58
C ASN A 140 5.84 -14.62 -16.20
N HIS A 141 5.42 -13.85 -15.20
CA HIS A 141 6.00 -13.94 -13.86
C HIS A 141 5.64 -15.29 -13.22
N SER A 142 6.54 -15.75 -12.37
CA SER A 142 6.25 -16.85 -11.47
C SER A 142 5.12 -16.46 -10.50
N GLN A 143 4.45 -17.48 -9.95
CA GLN A 143 3.41 -17.26 -8.94
C GLN A 143 3.90 -16.40 -7.77
N GLN A 144 5.14 -16.61 -7.32
CA GLN A 144 5.71 -15.91 -6.17
C GLN A 144 5.94 -14.43 -6.47
N GLU A 145 6.40 -14.09 -7.67
CA GLU A 145 6.58 -12.71 -8.12
C GLU A 145 5.25 -11.94 -8.23
N HIS A 146 4.18 -12.60 -8.70
CA HIS A 146 2.85 -11.99 -8.70
C HIS A 146 2.36 -11.68 -7.28
N GLU A 147 2.52 -12.62 -6.36
CA GLU A 147 2.10 -12.44 -4.97
C GLU A 147 2.90 -11.31 -4.31
N GLU A 148 4.20 -11.24 -4.53
CA GLU A 148 5.03 -10.15 -4.03
C GLU A 148 4.68 -8.79 -4.64
N PHE A 149 4.54 -8.71 -5.96
CA PHE A 149 4.15 -7.48 -6.64
C PHE A 149 2.82 -6.96 -6.09
N SER A 150 1.84 -7.87 -6.01
CA SER A 150 0.51 -7.51 -5.54
C SER A 150 0.51 -7.08 -4.08
N ARG A 151 1.36 -7.70 -3.25
CA ARG A 151 1.59 -7.27 -1.86
C ARG A 151 2.06 -5.83 -1.80
N LYS A 152 3.11 -5.50 -2.57
CA LYS A 152 3.68 -4.16 -2.62
C LYS A 152 2.65 -3.14 -3.13
N ALA A 153 1.92 -3.47 -4.20
CA ALA A 153 0.88 -2.62 -4.76
C ALA A 153 -0.27 -2.36 -3.75
N SER A 154 -0.71 -3.40 -3.04
CA SER A 154 -1.77 -3.28 -2.02
C SER A 154 -1.33 -2.43 -0.83
N ILE A 155 -0.09 -2.63 -0.36
CA ILE A 155 0.50 -1.83 0.72
C ILE A 155 0.56 -0.36 0.27
N PHE A 156 1.11 -0.07 -0.90
CA PHE A 156 1.19 1.29 -1.41
C PHE A 156 -0.20 1.95 -1.55
N HIS A 157 -1.17 1.23 -2.14
CA HIS A 157 -2.55 1.70 -2.29
C HIS A 157 -3.17 2.09 -0.94
N LEU A 158 -3.10 1.20 0.05
CA LEU A 158 -3.66 1.45 1.38
C LEU A 158 -2.87 2.50 2.16
N SER A 159 -1.54 2.48 2.09
CA SER A 159 -0.69 3.44 2.78
C SER A 159 -0.90 4.84 2.25
N PHE A 160 -1.05 5.02 0.93
CA PHE A 160 -1.33 6.33 0.34
C PHE A 160 -2.67 6.89 0.84
N PHE A 161 -3.73 6.07 0.83
CA PHE A 161 -5.02 6.45 1.40
C PHE A 161 -4.92 6.72 2.91
N GLY A 162 -4.23 5.86 3.65
CA GLY A 162 -4.09 5.97 5.11
C GLY A 162 -3.33 7.23 5.53
N VAL A 163 -2.29 7.62 4.79
CA VAL A 163 -1.55 8.87 5.02
C VAL A 163 -2.44 10.07 4.72
N TRP A 164 -3.14 10.07 3.57
CA TRP A 164 -4.08 11.15 3.25
C TRP A 164 -5.17 11.29 4.32
N TYR A 165 -5.72 10.16 4.79
CA TYR A 165 -6.75 10.14 5.82
C TYR A 165 -6.22 10.64 7.17
N LEU A 166 -5.03 10.20 7.57
CA LEU A 166 -4.38 10.67 8.80
C LEU A 166 -4.11 12.17 8.74
N LEU A 167 -3.59 12.66 7.61
CA LEU A 167 -3.38 14.09 7.41
C LEU A 167 -4.71 14.86 7.47
N SER A 168 -5.78 14.31 6.91
CA SER A 168 -7.12 14.93 6.98
C SER A 168 -7.60 15.10 8.43
N ILE A 169 -7.36 14.10 9.29
CA ILE A 169 -7.67 14.19 10.74
C ILE A 169 -6.80 15.27 11.41
N ILE A 170 -5.50 15.26 11.14
CA ILE A 170 -4.55 16.22 11.72
C ILE A 170 -4.91 17.66 11.31
N THR A 171 -5.15 17.89 10.02
CA THR A 171 -5.61 19.16 9.46
C THR A 171 -6.92 19.63 10.10
N ALA A 172 -7.91 18.73 10.25
CA ALA A 172 -9.16 19.08 10.91
C ALA A 172 -8.96 19.50 12.37
N PHE A 173 -8.10 18.79 13.10
CA PHE A 173 -7.75 19.12 14.47
C PHE A 173 -7.03 20.47 14.59
N ILE A 174 -6.06 20.74 13.72
CA ILE A 174 -5.30 22.00 13.71
C ILE A 174 -6.19 23.19 13.36
N ASN A 175 -6.99 23.08 12.30
CA ASN A 175 -7.71 24.22 11.73
C ASN A 175 -9.07 24.48 12.41
N TRP A 176 -9.73 23.44 12.93
CA TRP A 176 -11.06 23.57 13.53
C TRP A 176 -11.13 23.15 14.99
N GLY A 177 -10.01 22.69 15.57
CA GLY A 177 -9.90 22.43 17.01
C GLY A 177 -10.67 21.20 17.50
N TYR A 178 -11.19 20.36 16.60
CA TYR A 178 -11.88 19.14 16.96
C TYR A 178 -11.19 17.91 16.36
N PHE A 179 -11.16 16.85 17.16
CA PHE A 179 -10.67 15.55 16.73
C PHE A 179 -11.88 14.69 16.34
N GLU A 180 -12.03 14.44 15.04
CA GLU A 180 -13.09 13.58 14.52
C GLU A 180 -12.46 12.48 13.69
N ILE A 181 -12.84 11.24 13.99
CA ILE A 181 -12.56 10.09 13.13
C ILE A 181 -13.70 10.05 12.12
N TRP A 182 -13.41 10.43 10.88
CA TRP A 182 -14.39 10.47 9.80
C TRP A 182 -14.65 9.06 9.30
N LEU A 183 -15.72 8.45 9.78
CA LEU A 183 -16.20 7.19 9.24
C LEU A 183 -16.88 7.43 7.87
N PRO A 184 -16.92 6.41 6.99
CA PRO A 184 -17.61 6.52 5.72
C PRO A 184 -19.05 7.02 5.93
N SER A 185 -19.39 8.13 5.31
CA SER A 185 -20.73 8.69 5.27
C SER A 185 -21.38 8.41 3.92
N SER A 186 -22.67 8.69 3.80
CA SER A 186 -23.37 8.61 2.50
C SER A 186 -22.76 9.52 1.43
N TYR A 187 -22.00 10.55 1.81
CA TYR A 187 -21.40 11.51 0.89
C TYR A 187 -20.04 11.05 0.33
N ASP A 188 -19.35 10.11 0.98
CA ASP A 188 -17.97 9.74 0.65
C ASP A 188 -17.68 8.24 0.70
N PHE A 189 -18.66 7.38 1.00
CA PHE A 189 -18.42 5.93 1.11
C PHE A 189 -17.78 5.30 -0.14
N GLY A 190 -17.94 5.90 -1.32
CA GLY A 190 -17.30 5.43 -2.54
C GLY A 190 -15.77 5.47 -2.47
N LEU A 191 -15.21 6.50 -1.83
CA LEU A 191 -13.77 6.62 -1.59
C LEU A 191 -13.26 5.46 -0.75
N TRP A 192 -13.98 5.14 0.32
CA TRP A 192 -13.65 4.03 1.23
C TRP A 192 -13.72 2.69 0.53
N ILE A 193 -14.78 2.44 -0.25
CA ILE A 193 -14.90 1.22 -1.05
C ILE A 193 -13.72 1.10 -2.02
N ALA A 194 -13.37 2.18 -2.71
CA ALA A 194 -12.22 2.18 -3.63
C ALA A 194 -10.91 1.88 -2.89
N ALA A 195 -10.66 2.50 -1.74
CA ALA A 195 -9.48 2.27 -0.92
C ALA A 195 -9.36 0.81 -0.45
N VAL A 196 -10.45 0.21 0.03
CA VAL A 196 -10.43 -1.20 0.48
C VAL A 196 -10.44 -2.20 -0.68
N SER A 197 -10.84 -1.79 -1.88
CA SER A 197 -10.78 -2.67 -3.06
C SER A 197 -9.35 -3.06 -3.43
N GLY A 198 -8.36 -2.25 -3.06
CA GLY A 198 -6.94 -2.56 -3.14
C GLY A 198 -6.50 -3.75 -2.27
N ILE A 199 -7.25 -4.09 -1.22
CA ILE A 199 -7.01 -5.28 -0.38
C ILE A 199 -7.29 -6.57 -1.15
N GLY A 200 -8.14 -6.53 -2.19
CA GLY A 200 -8.37 -7.69 -3.05
C GLY A 200 -7.18 -8.03 -3.96
N LEU A 201 -6.17 -7.15 -4.03
CA LEU A 201 -4.97 -7.37 -4.83
C LEU A 201 -3.99 -8.29 -4.09
N HIS A 202 -3.85 -8.21 -2.76
CA HIS A 202 -3.07 -9.15 -1.96
C HIS A 202 -3.85 -9.62 -0.73
N PRO A 203 -3.84 -10.92 -0.38
CA PRO A 203 -4.49 -11.41 0.83
C PRO A 203 -3.70 -10.98 2.09
N THR A 204 -3.58 -9.68 2.37
CA THR A 204 -2.96 -9.17 3.61
C THR A 204 -3.74 -9.58 4.85
N ALA A 205 -5.03 -9.93 4.72
CA ALA A 205 -5.76 -10.60 5.79
C ALA A 205 -5.15 -11.96 6.18
N TYR A 206 -4.51 -12.67 5.25
CA TYR A 206 -3.83 -13.94 5.52
C TYR A 206 -2.42 -13.73 6.08
N GLY A 207 -1.68 -12.72 5.60
CA GLY A 207 -0.34 -12.41 6.10
C GLY A 207 -0.29 -11.91 7.55
N LEU A 208 -1.31 -11.14 7.99
CA LEU A 208 -1.45 -10.82 9.42
C LEU A 208 -1.73 -12.08 10.24
N LYS A 209 -2.60 -12.98 9.76
CA LYS A 209 -2.91 -14.21 10.48
C LYS A 209 -1.72 -15.17 10.55
N GLU A 210 -0.91 -15.31 9.49
CA GLU A 210 0.32 -16.11 9.55
C GLU A 210 1.32 -15.55 10.57
N ARG A 211 1.46 -14.22 10.67
CA ARG A 211 2.33 -13.64 11.71
C ARG A 211 1.79 -13.88 13.12
N PHE A 212 0.50 -13.64 13.39
CA PHE A 212 -0.07 -13.80 14.73
C PHE A 212 -0.36 -15.26 15.13
N SER A 213 -0.53 -16.16 14.17
CA SER A 213 -0.69 -17.61 14.41
C SER A 213 0.64 -18.29 14.73
N ASN A 214 1.78 -17.68 14.40
CA ASN A 214 3.11 -18.21 14.71
C ASN A 214 3.66 -17.65 16.04
N THR A 215 2.91 -16.80 16.74
CA THR A 215 3.33 -16.17 18.01
C THR A 215 2.44 -16.52 19.21
N LEU A 216 1.47 -17.44 19.05
CA LEU A 216 0.60 -17.95 20.11
C LEU A 216 0.76 -19.46 20.27
#